data_AF-A0AAF0Q802-F1
#
_entry.id   AF-A0AAF0Q802-F1
#
_cell.length_a   1.000
_cell.length_b   1.000
_cell.length_c   1.000
_cell.angle_alpha   90.00
_cell.angle_beta   90.00
_cell.angle_gamma   90.00
#
_symmetry.space_group_name_H-M   'P 1'
#
loop_
_entity.id
_entity.type
_entity.pdbx_description
1 polymer ?
#
loop_
_entity_poly.entity_id
_entity_poly.type
_entity_poly.pdbx_seq_one_letter_code
_entity_poly.pdbx_strand_id
1 'polypeptide(L)'
;MITKTPNLLRFWWDNLNGYQKREVSIHMGNLSSIMKLQVWPEFIEVITRFWDSERMVFRFGDGEITPTIEEIQDCLETIGMYKKKKKHPDHHI
;
A
#
# COMPACT_ATOMS: atom_id res chain seq x y z
N MET A 1 13.91 -7.00 -1.96
CA MET A 1 12.63 -6.37 -1.54
C MET A 1 12.33 -5.21 -2.47
N ILE A 2 11.13 -5.16 -3.07
CA ILE A 2 10.73 -4.05 -3.96
C ILE A 2 10.22 -2.91 -3.08
N THR A 3 10.92 -1.78 -3.03
CA THR A 3 10.58 -0.65 -2.15
C THR A 3 9.85 0.48 -2.85
N LYS A 4 9.83 0.45 -4.19
CA LYS A 4 9.13 1.41 -5.05
C LYS A 4 8.76 0.74 -6.36
N THR A 5 7.78 1.31 -7.05
CA THR A 5 7.47 0.92 -8.44
C THR A 5 8.72 1.03 -9.32
N PRO A 6 9.05 -0.01 -10.11
CA PRO A 6 10.11 0.08 -11.11
C PRO A 6 9.85 1.25 -12.08
N ASN A 7 10.92 2.00 -12.43
CA ASN A 7 10.80 3.20 -13.25
C ASN A 7 10.14 2.91 -14.62
N LEU A 8 10.48 1.79 -15.26
CA LEU A 8 9.90 1.42 -16.55
C LEU A 8 8.39 1.17 -16.45
N LEU A 9 7.97 0.52 -15.37
CA LEU A 9 6.55 0.22 -15.12
C LEU A 9 5.77 1.50 -14.82
N ARG A 10 6.35 2.40 -14.01
CA ARG A 10 5.77 3.73 -13.77
C ARG A 10 5.68 4.55 -15.05
N PHE A 11 6.73 4.55 -15.88
CA PHE A 11 6.74 5.25 -17.15
C PHE A 11 5.66 4.71 -18.09
N TRP A 12 5.55 3.39 -18.25
CA TRP A 12 4.46 2.77 -19.01
C TRP A 12 3.09 3.24 -18.51
N TRP A 13 2.86 3.17 -17.20
CA TRP A 13 1.61 3.62 -16.60
C TRP A 13 1.34 5.10 -16.87
N ASP A 14 2.32 5.98 -16.70
CA ASP A 14 2.16 7.42 -16.86
C ASP A 14 1.82 7.81 -18.30
N ASN A 15 2.31 7.06 -19.29
CA ASN A 15 2.02 7.25 -20.72
C ASN A 15 0.61 6.80 -21.14
N LEU A 16 -0.11 6.04 -20.30
CA LEU A 16 -1.50 5.69 -20.60
C LEU A 16 -2.39 6.92 -20.42
N ASN A 17 -3.32 7.10 -21.36
CA ASN A 17 -4.37 8.11 -21.23
C ASN A 17 -5.44 7.67 -20.21
N GLY A 18 -6.35 8.57 -19.85
CA GLY A 18 -7.36 8.30 -18.82
C GLY A 18 -8.26 7.11 -19.12
N TYR A 19 -8.65 6.92 -20.38
CA TYR A 19 -9.45 5.76 -20.80
C TYR A 19 -8.66 4.46 -20.64
N GLN A 20 -7.43 4.42 -21.13
CA GLN A 20 -6.56 3.24 -21.01
C GLN A 20 -6.26 2.88 -19.55
N LYS A 21 -6.01 3.87 -18.68
CA LYS A 21 -5.84 3.64 -17.23
C LYS A 21 -7.09 3.05 -16.60
N ARG A 22 -8.28 3.52 -16.99
CA ARG A 22 -9.56 2.98 -16.53
C ARG A 22 -9.73 1.53 -16.97
N GLU A 23 -9.52 1.22 -18.25
CA GLU A 23 -9.61 -0.15 -18.78
C GLU A 23 -8.66 -1.10 -18.05
N VAL A 24 -7.39 -0.71 -17.86
CA VAL A 24 -6.44 -1.52 -17.09
C VAL A 24 -6.89 -1.70 -15.64
N SER A 25 -7.42 -0.64 -15.01
CA SER A 25 -7.91 -0.70 -13.63
C SER A 25 -9.15 -1.57 -13.47
N ILE A 26 -9.98 -1.77 -14.50
CA ILE A 26 -11.12 -2.70 -14.45
C ILE A 26 -10.61 -4.13 -14.29
N HIS A 27 -9.54 -4.50 -15.00
CA HIS A 27 -8.99 -5.86 -14.96
C HIS A 27 -8.03 -6.09 -13.80
N MET A 28 -7.22 -5.09 -13.45
CA MET A 28 -6.25 -5.18 -12.35
C MET A 28 -6.84 -4.76 -11.01
N GLY A 29 -8.01 -4.12 -10.99
CA GLY A 29 -8.60 -3.54 -9.80
C GLY A 29 -7.61 -2.64 -9.06
N ASN A 30 -7.53 -2.90 -7.76
CA ASN A 30 -6.69 -2.18 -6.82
C ASN A 30 -5.19 -2.44 -6.98
N LEU A 31 -4.79 -3.47 -7.74
CA LEU A 31 -3.39 -3.74 -8.04
C LEU A 31 -2.73 -2.59 -8.82
N SER A 32 -3.52 -1.80 -9.55
CA SER A 32 -3.04 -0.58 -10.23
C SER A 32 -2.41 0.44 -9.26
N SER A 33 -2.73 0.39 -7.96
CA SER A 33 -2.09 1.21 -6.93
C SER A 33 -0.58 0.94 -6.78
N ILE A 34 -0.09 -0.23 -7.23
CA ILE A 34 1.33 -0.58 -7.22
C ILE A 34 2.18 0.43 -8.02
N MET A 35 1.58 1.17 -8.95
CA MET A 35 2.24 2.22 -9.73
C MET A 35 2.66 3.42 -8.87
N LYS A 36 2.01 3.57 -7.71
CA LYS A 36 2.28 4.58 -6.69
C LYS A 36 2.92 3.98 -5.44
N LEU A 37 3.38 2.74 -5.50
CA LEU A 37 3.97 2.05 -4.37
C LEU A 37 5.16 2.84 -3.81
N GLN A 38 5.04 3.20 -2.53
CA GLN A 38 6.12 3.74 -1.72
C GLN A 38 6.14 2.94 -0.43
N VAL A 39 7.04 1.97 -0.37
CA VAL A 39 7.19 1.11 0.79
C VAL A 39 7.97 1.86 1.85
N TRP A 40 7.59 1.67 3.11
CA TRP A 40 8.39 2.09 4.26
C TRP A 40 9.23 0.87 4.71
N PRO A 41 10.54 0.80 4.38
CA PRO A 41 11.34 -0.40 4.61
C PRO A 41 11.34 -0.86 6.06
N GLU A 42 11.38 0.09 6.99
CA GLU A 42 11.36 -0.14 8.44
C GLU A 42 10.02 -0.75 8.88
N PHE A 43 8.91 -0.34 8.27
CA PHE A 43 7.61 -0.95 8.54
C PHE A 43 7.55 -2.40 8.04
N ILE A 44 8.08 -2.67 6.85
CA ILE A 44 8.15 -4.05 6.35
C ILE A 44 9.02 -4.92 7.24
N GLU A 45 10.19 -4.41 7.65
CA GLU A 45 11.09 -5.14 8.55
C GLU A 45 10.42 -5.46 9.89
N VAL A 46 9.62 -4.53 10.43
CA VAL A 46 8.89 -4.77 11.67
C VAL A 46 7.75 -5.77 11.45
N ILE A 47 6.96 -5.62 10.38
CA ILE A 47 5.77 -6.47 10.18
C ILE A 47 6.14 -7.91 9.79
N THR A 48 7.26 -8.12 9.09
CA THR A 48 7.74 -9.47 8.75
C THR A 48 8.14 -10.29 9.98
N ARG A 49 8.46 -9.66 11.12
CA ARG A 49 8.71 -10.37 12.39
C ARG A 49 7.48 -11.08 12.92
N PHE A 50 6.29 -10.66 12.48
CA PHE A 50 5.02 -11.24 12.86
C PHE A 50 4.48 -12.22 11.80
N TRP A 51 5.20 -12.44 10.69
CA TRP A 51 4.77 -13.35 9.64
C TRP A 51 4.89 -14.82 10.08
N ASP A 52 3.77 -15.53 10.07
CA ASP A 52 3.69 -16.98 10.22
C ASP A 52 3.60 -17.62 8.83
N SER A 53 4.68 -18.25 8.39
CA SER A 53 4.78 -18.85 7.05
C SER A 53 3.99 -20.14 6.90
N GLU A 54 3.66 -20.84 7.98
CA GLU A 54 2.86 -22.07 7.90
C GLU A 54 1.38 -21.74 7.68
N ARG A 55 0.91 -20.67 8.34
CA ARG A 55 -0.48 -20.23 8.28
C ARG A 55 -0.74 -19.14 7.26
N MET A 56 0.30 -18.51 6.73
CA MET A 56 0.23 -17.38 5.80
C MET A 56 -0.50 -16.17 6.39
N VAL A 57 -0.28 -15.88 7.67
CA VAL A 57 -0.90 -14.75 8.41
C VAL A 57 0.14 -13.92 9.16
N PHE A 58 -0.19 -12.68 9.49
CA PHE A 58 0.56 -11.91 10.49
C PHE A 58 -0.05 -12.15 11.87
N ARG A 59 0.75 -12.64 12.83
CA ARG A 59 0.27 -13.01 14.17
C ARG A 59 0.77 -12.03 15.23
N PHE A 60 -0.15 -11.41 15.95
CA PHE A 60 0.12 -10.45 17.02
C PHE A 60 -0.48 -10.96 18.33
N GLY A 61 0.32 -11.68 19.13
CA GLY A 61 -0.18 -12.35 20.32
C GLY A 61 -1.23 -13.40 19.95
N ASP A 62 -2.46 -13.21 20.43
CA ASP A 62 -3.61 -14.07 20.15
C ASP A 62 -4.43 -13.62 18.91
N GLY A 63 -4.08 -12.48 18.30
CA GLY A 63 -4.72 -11.96 17.09
C GLY A 63 -3.99 -12.37 15.81
N GLU A 64 -4.75 -12.61 14.74
CA GLU A 64 -4.23 -12.91 13.40
C GLU A 64 -4.79 -11.89 12.39
N ILE A 65 -3.92 -11.41 11.49
CA ILE A 65 -4.30 -10.66 10.30
C ILE A 65 -3.97 -11.57 9.11
N THR A 66 -5.01 -12.09 8.46
CA THR A 66 -4.86 -12.75 7.17
C THR A 66 -4.81 -11.66 6.12
N PRO A 67 -3.66 -11.37 5.50
CA PRO A 67 -3.62 -10.30 4.52
C PRO A 67 -4.43 -10.71 3.28
N THR A 68 -5.63 -10.19 3.14
CA THR A 68 -6.29 -10.16 1.83
C THR A 68 -5.65 -9.09 0.96
N ILE A 69 -5.74 -9.25 -0.36
CA ILE A 69 -5.25 -8.24 -1.30
C ILE A 69 -5.97 -6.90 -1.04
N GLU A 70 -7.24 -6.93 -0.64
CA GLU A 70 -8.00 -5.74 -0.25
C GLU A 70 -7.54 -5.11 1.08
N GLU A 71 -7.23 -5.87 2.13
CA GLU A 71 -6.85 -5.30 3.44
C GLU A 71 -5.47 -4.64 3.45
N ILE A 72 -4.55 -5.06 2.55
CA ILE A 72 -3.29 -4.34 2.35
C ILE A 72 -3.57 -2.90 1.88
N GLN A 73 -4.62 -2.67 1.11
CA GLN A 73 -5.00 -1.34 0.65
C GLN A 73 -5.58 -0.47 1.78
N ASP A 74 -6.49 -0.99 2.59
CA ASP A 74 -7.09 -0.24 3.71
C ASP A 74 -6.04 0.18 4.75
N CYS A 75 -5.02 -0.66 5.00
CA CYS A 75 -3.86 -0.30 5.81
C CYS A 75 -3.08 0.88 5.22
N LEU A 76 -2.85 0.89 3.90
CA LEU A 76 -2.13 1.98 3.22
C LEU A 76 -2.93 3.29 3.23
N GLU A 77 -4.26 3.21 3.10
CA GLU A 77 -5.16 4.38 3.17
C GLU A 77 -5.20 4.98 4.59
N THR A 78 -5.26 4.13 5.62
CA THR A 78 -5.27 4.55 7.02
C THR A 78 -3.96 5.24 7.44
N ILE A 79 -2.81 4.73 7.00
CA ILE A 79 -1.49 5.36 7.25
C ILE A 79 -1.38 6.70 6.49
N GLY A 80 -1.94 6.79 5.28
CA GLY A 80 -2.02 8.03 4.51
C GLY A 80 -2.88 9.12 5.19
N MET A 81 -3.99 8.73 5.82
CA MET A 81 -4.85 9.62 6.60
C MET A 81 -4.17 10.12 7.89
N TYR A 82 -3.42 9.27 8.58
CA TYR A 82 -2.67 9.66 9.78
C TYR A 82 -1.59 10.72 9.48
N LYS A 83 -0.94 10.62 8.32
CA LYS A 83 0.04 11.63 7.85
C LYS A 83 -0.62 12.96 7.44
N LYS A 84 -1.88 12.96 6.99
CA LYS A 84 -2.64 14.18 6.69
C LYS A 84 -3.05 14.93 7.96
N LYS A 85 -3.46 14.23 9.03
CA LYS A 85 -3.83 14.87 10.31
C LYS A 85 -2.67 15.60 11.00
N LYS A 86 -1.42 15.17 10.81
CA LYS A 86 -0.25 15.86 11.39
C LYS A 86 0.16 17.18 10.70
N LYS A 87 -0.49 17.57 9.59
CA LYS A 87 -0.13 18.79 8.83
C LYS A 87 -1.04 20.01 9.07
N HIS A 88 -2.04 19.92 9.94
CA HIS A 88 -2.72 21.11 10.46
C HIS A 88 -2.33 21.32 11.93
N PRO A 89 -1.33 22.17 12.22
CA PRO A 89 -1.28 22.83 13.52
C PRO A 89 -2.41 23.85 13.55
N ASP A 90 -3.36 23.65 14.46
CA ASP A 90 -4.42 24.59 14.79
C ASP A 90 -3.80 25.97 15.07
N HIS A 91 -3.94 26.90 14.13
CA HIS A 91 -3.71 28.31 14.40
C HIS A 91 -4.99 28.86 15.03
N HIS A 92 -5.11 28.63 16.34
CA HIS A 92 -5.88 29.50 17.20
C HIS A 92 -4.98 30.65 17.65
N ILE A 93 -5.25 31.84 17.10
CA ILE A 93 -5.37 33.17 17.74
C ILE A 93 -5.41 34.20 16.61
#